data_AF-A0A9D1FVT2-F1
#
_entry.id   AF-A0A9D1FVT2-F1
#
_cell.length_a   1.000
_cell.length_b   1.000
_cell.length_c   1.000
_cell.angle_alpha   90.00
_cell.angle_beta   90.00
_cell.angle_gamma   90.00
#
_symmetry.space_group_name_H-M   'P 1'
#
loop_
_entity.id
_entity.type
_entity.pdbx_description
1 polymer ?
#
loop_
_entity_poly.entity_id
_entity_poly.type
_entity_poly.pdbx_seq_one_letter_code
_entity_poly.pdbx_strand_id
1 'polypeptide(L)' 'MHKKLRQHGTSWGIIIPKPILELLNINPVLDEVELVVENNELKIKKYKPEK' A
#
# COMPACT_ATOMS: atom_id res chain seq x y z
N MET A 1 -1.53 -7.94 12.04
CA MET A 1 -0.44 -7.02 12.48
C MET A 1 -1.06 -5.68 12.85
N HIS A 2 -0.82 -5.15 14.05
CA HIS A 2 -1.34 -3.84 14.46
C HIS A 2 -0.26 -2.77 14.22
N LYS A 3 -0.57 -1.72 13.45
CA LYS A 3 0.33 -0.62 13.10
C LYS A 3 -0.42 0.70 13.22
N LYS A 4 0.28 1.75 13.66
CA LYS A 4 -0.24 3.12 13.67
C LYS A 4 0.20 3.84 12.38
N LEU A 5 -0.68 4.67 11.83
CA LEU A 5 -0.30 5.63 10.80
C LEU A 5 0.72 6.62 11.35
N ARG A 6 1.68 6.99 10.52
CA ARG A 6 2.67 8.03 10.80
C ARG A 6 2.33 9.25 9.98
N GLN A 7 2.37 10.41 10.62
CA GLN A 7 2.22 11.66 9.91
C GLN A 7 3.46 11.93 9.05
N HIS A 8 3.24 12.36 7.82
CA HIS A 8 4.28 12.76 6.88
C HIS A 8 3.87 14.10 6.25
N GLY A 9 4.25 15.20 6.91
CA GLY A 9 3.77 16.54 6.55
C GLY A 9 2.25 16.65 6.73
N THR A 10 1.54 16.95 5.65
CA THR A 10 0.06 17.02 5.60
C THR A 10 -0.59 15.69 5.25
N SER A 11 0.19 14.63 5.00
CA SER A 11 -0.32 13.30 4.68
C SER A 11 -0.05 12.29 5.80
N TRP A 12 -0.64 11.10 5.64
CA TRP A 12 -0.44 9.97 6.55
C TRP A 12 0.10 8.79 5.76
N GLY A 13 1.07 8.08 6.33
CA GLY A 13 1.67 6.89 5.74
C GLY A 13 1.67 5.70 6.70
N ILE A 14 1.68 4.50 6.14
CA ILE A 14 1.96 3.26 6.86
C ILE A 14 3.31 2.71 6.42
N ILE A 15 4.13 2.27 7.37
CA ILE A 15 5.42 1.64 7.07
C ILE A 15 5.17 0.15 6.79
N ILE A 16 5.24 -0.22 5.51
CA ILE A 16 5.10 -1.60 5.04
C ILE A 16 6.47 -2.30 5.18
N PRO A 17 6.55 -3.39 5.97
CA PRO A 17 7.78 -4.18 6.07
C PRO A 17 8.14 -4.84 4.74
N LYS A 18 9.44 -4.94 4.43
CA LYS A 18 9.96 -5.59 3.21
C LYS A 18 9.35 -6.97 2.93
N PRO A 19 9.18 -7.88 3.91
CA PRO A 19 8.59 -9.19 3.65
C PRO A 19 7.15 -9.15 3.12
N ILE A 20 6.35 -8.16 3.55
CA ILE A 20 4.97 -7.99 3.04
C ILE A 20 5.01 -7.56 1.58
N LEU A 21 5.94 -6.68 1.23
CA LEU A 21 6.12 -6.21 -0.14
C LEU A 21 6.58 -7.34 -1.07
N GLU A 22 7.47 -8.21 -0.59
CA GLU A 22 7.93 -9.41 -1.30
C GLU A 22 6.78 -10.41 -1.52
N LEU A 23 5.94 -10.65 -0.51
CA LEU A 23 4.76 -11.50 -0.63
C LEU A 23 3.74 -10.98 -1.67
N LEU A 24 3.63 -9.66 -1.80
CA LEU A 24 2.78 -9.02 -2.80
C LEU A 24 3.41 -8.97 -4.19
N ASN A 25 4.69 -9.35 -4.32
CA ASN A 25 5.48 -9.25 -5.55
C ASN A 25 5.44 -7.83 -6.16
N ILE A 26 5.63 -6.81 -5.30
CA ILE A 26 5.65 -5.40 -5.67
C ILE A 26 7.08 -4.87 -5.55
N ASN A 27 7.57 -4.23 -6.60
CA ASN A 27 8.80 -3.45 -6.58
C ASN A 27 8.45 -1.99 -6.21
N PRO A 28 8.93 -1.45 -5.08
CA PRO A 28 8.52 -0.13 -4.60
C PRO A 28 9.06 1.05 -5.44
N VAL A 29 9.96 0.78 -6.40
CA VAL A 29 10.56 1.78 -7.30
C VAL A 29 9.89 1.76 -8.68
N LEU A 30 9.44 0.59 -9.13
CA LEU A 30 8.95 0.38 -10.50
C LEU A 30 7.44 0.17 -10.57
N ASP A 31 6.84 -0.40 -9.54
CA ASP A 31 5.42 -0.74 -9.53
C ASP A 31 4.62 0.35 -8.82
N GLU A 32 3.46 0.65 -9.40
CA GLU A 32 2.43 1.48 -8.79
C GLU A 32 1.43 0.62 -8.02
N VAL A 33 0.73 1.22 -7.06
CA VAL A 33 -0.32 0.58 -6.28
C VAL A 33 -1.63 1.34 -6.36
N GLU A 34 -2.73 0.61 -6.37
CA GLU A 34 -4.07 1.17 -6.29
C GLU A 34 -4.59 1.07 -4.85
N LEU A 35 -5.20 2.16 -4.38
CA LEU A 35 -5.87 2.24 -3.10
C LEU A 35 -7.38 2.15 -3.34
N VAL A 36 -8.02 1.13 -2.76
CA VAL A 36 -9.47 0.92 -2.86
C VAL A 36 -10.06 0.97 -1.47
N VAL A 37 -11.05 1.84 -1.26
CA VAL A 37 -11.81 1.92 -0.01
C VAL A 37 -13.13 1.19 -0.20
N GLU A 38 -13.36 0.15 0.58
CA GLU A 38 -14.58 -0.66 0.52
C GLU A 38 -14.89 -1.20 1.92
N ASN A 39 -16.16 -1.19 2.33
CA ASN A 39 -16.61 -1.80 3.60
C ASN A 39 -15.81 -1.35 4.85
N ASN A 40 -15.42 -0.08 4.92
CA ASN A 40 -14.59 0.48 5.99
C ASN A 40 -13.16 -0.13 6.06
N GLU A 41 -12.68 -0.69 4.96
CA GLU A 41 -11.33 -1.22 4.79
C GLU A 41 -10.59 -0.49 3.67
N LEU A 42 -9.28 -0.27 3.85
CA LEU A 42 -8.39 0.22 2.80
C LEU A 42 -7.61 -0.97 2.22
N LYS A 43 -7.91 -1.33 0.98
CA LYS A 43 -7.23 -2.38 0.23
C LYS A 43 -6.15 -1.76 -0.64
N ILE A 44 -4.94 -2.29 -0.53
CA ILE A 44 -3.79 -1.92 -1.37
C ILE A 44 -3.52 -3.09 -2.30
N LYS A 45 -3.55 -2.86 -3.61
CA LYS A 45 -3.24 -3.88 -4.61
C LYS A 45 -2.28 -3.32 -5.66
N LYS A 46 -1.49 -4.20 -6.28
CA LYS A 46 -0.63 -3.81 -7.40
C LYS A 46 -1.48 -3.20 -8.51
N TYR A 47 -1.12 -2.00 -8.97
CA TYR A 47 -1.83 -1.35 -10.06
C TYR A 47 -1.64 -2.16 -11.33
N LYS A 48 -2.75 -2.40 -12.03
CA LYS A 48 -2.77 -3.01 -13.35
C LYS A 48 -3.57 -2.07 -14.24
N PRO A 49 -2.95 -1.37 -15.21
CA PRO A 49 -3.71 -0.63 -16.18
C PRO A 49 -4.60 -1.63 -16.93
N GLU A 50 -5.92 -1.42 -16.90
CA GLU A 50 -6.82 -2.18 -17.75
C GLU A 50 -6.42 -1.94 -19.21
N LYS A 51 -6.30 -3.04 -19.98
CA LYS A 51 -6.06 -3.00 -21.43
C LYS A 51 -7.36 -2.74 -22.17
#